data_AF-A0A7S3V3M1-F1
#
_entry.id   AF-A0A7S3V3M1-F1
#
_cell.length_a   1.000
_cell.length_b   1.000
_cell.length_c   1.000
_cell.angle_alpha   90.00
_cell.angle_beta   90.00
_cell.angle_gamma   90.00
#
_symmetry.space_group_name_H-M   'P 1'
#
loop_
_entity.id
_entity.type
_entity.pdbx_description
1 polymer ?
#
loop_
_entity_poly.entity_id
_entity_poly.type
_entity_poly.pdbx_seq_one_letter_code
_entity_poly.pdbx_strand_id
1 'polypeptide(L)'
;VMKHLKPELHRDDWDLLVAHFLGVDHVGHRYGPSNPAMESKLLQMNTVLEDLVNEITSRDMTDTVLFVFGDHGMTDDGNHGGASEDEVGAALFVYSPNPILSNIESTPGTIKKKKAPGKSENEIHLEEAIALLQ
;
A
#
# COMPACT_ATOMS: atom_id res chain seq x y z
N VAL A 1 12.00 10.69 5.07
CA VAL A 1 10.62 10.18 5.25
C VAL A 1 10.45 9.49 6.60
N MET A 2 11.06 8.31 6.85
CA MET A 2 10.82 7.51 8.07
C MET A 2 10.91 8.28 9.39
N LYS A 3 11.94 9.14 9.57
CA LYS A 3 12.10 9.97 10.78
C LYS A 3 10.93 10.94 11.04
N HIS A 4 10.24 11.37 10.00
CA HIS A 4 9.23 12.44 10.05
C HIS A 4 7.80 11.92 9.93
N LEU A 5 7.61 10.75 9.33
CA LEU A 5 6.30 10.20 9.03
C LEU A 5 5.43 10.02 10.27
N LYS A 6 5.95 9.35 11.30
CA LYS A 6 5.21 9.10 12.54
C LYS A 6 4.89 10.40 13.32
N PRO A 7 5.86 11.31 13.55
CA PRO A 7 5.56 12.61 14.14
C PRO A 7 4.48 13.40 13.38
N GLU A 8 4.47 13.33 12.05
CA GLU A 8 3.50 14.05 11.22
C GLU A 8 2.11 13.41 11.29
N LEU A 9 2.03 12.07 11.22
CA LEU A 9 0.80 11.30 11.39
C LEU A 9 0.10 11.63 12.72
N HIS A 10 0.86 12.00 13.75
CA HIS A 10 0.35 12.31 15.08
C HIS A 10 -0.20 13.73 15.24
N ARG A 11 -0.07 14.57 14.21
CA ARG A 11 -0.70 15.89 14.20
C ARG A 11 -2.13 15.78 13.71
N ASP A 12 -2.99 16.67 14.20
CA ASP A 12 -4.42 16.71 13.84
C ASP A 12 -4.74 17.85 12.85
N ASP A 13 -3.74 18.36 12.13
CA ASP A 13 -3.85 19.55 11.27
C ASP A 13 -3.76 19.27 9.76
N TRP A 14 -3.87 18.00 9.37
CA TRP A 14 -3.90 17.57 7.98
C TRP A 14 -5.24 16.92 7.62
N ASP A 15 -5.74 17.23 6.42
CA ASP A 15 -6.79 16.45 5.75
C ASP A 15 -6.19 15.41 4.79
N LEU A 16 -4.94 15.62 4.37
CA LEU A 16 -4.18 14.75 3.47
C LEU A 16 -2.70 14.76 3.87
N LEU A 17 -2.15 13.56 4.12
CA LEU A 17 -0.73 13.34 4.37
C LEU A 17 -0.14 12.49 3.24
N VAL A 18 0.94 12.97 2.60
CA VAL A 18 1.63 12.23 1.53
C VAL A 18 3.07 11.91 1.96
N ALA A 19 3.40 10.61 1.95
CA ALA A 19 4.74 10.11 2.22
C ALA A 19 5.31 9.44 0.96
N HIS A 20 6.32 10.04 0.35
CA HIS A 20 6.92 9.58 -0.90
C HIS A 20 8.29 8.94 -0.64
N PHE A 21 8.45 7.66 -0.97
CA PHE A 21 9.68 6.89 -0.72
C PHE A 21 10.43 6.59 -2.02
N LEU A 22 11.76 6.83 -2.03
CA LEU A 22 12.64 6.48 -3.17
C LEU A 22 13.43 5.18 -2.95
N GLY A 23 13.21 4.52 -1.81
CA GLY A 23 14.12 3.47 -1.33
C GLY A 23 14.15 2.22 -2.23
N VAL A 24 12.99 1.80 -2.73
CA VAL A 24 12.81 0.63 -3.59
C VAL A 24 13.43 0.89 -4.96
N ASP A 25 13.04 2.00 -5.61
CA ASP A 25 13.56 2.44 -6.90
C ASP A 25 15.11 2.46 -6.96
N HIS A 26 15.74 3.16 -6.02
CA HIS A 26 17.20 3.24 -5.95
C HIS A 26 17.89 1.88 -5.84
N VAL A 27 17.31 0.95 -5.08
CA VAL A 27 17.86 -0.40 -4.91
C VAL A 27 17.63 -1.22 -6.18
N GLY A 28 16.48 -1.07 -6.81
CA GLY A 28 16.11 -1.69 -8.07
C GLY A 28 17.07 -1.33 -9.20
N HIS A 29 17.28 -0.05 -9.44
CA HIS A 29 18.28 0.43 -10.40
C HIS A 29 19.70 -0.06 -10.12
N ARG A 30 20.09 -0.11 -8.84
CA ARG A 30 21.48 -0.39 -8.47
C ARG A 30 21.83 -1.88 -8.51
N TYR A 31 20.87 -2.74 -8.17
CA TYR A 31 21.12 -4.16 -7.92
C TYR A 31 20.18 -5.11 -8.66
N GLY A 32 19.07 -4.61 -9.22
CA GLY A 32 18.00 -5.40 -9.81
C GLY A 32 16.97 -5.89 -8.79
N PRO A 33 15.74 -6.21 -9.24
CA PRO A 33 14.63 -6.63 -8.37
C PRO A 33 14.88 -7.98 -7.68
N SER A 34 15.64 -8.90 -8.31
CA SER A 34 15.92 -10.23 -7.74
C SER A 34 17.09 -10.27 -6.75
N ASN A 35 17.66 -9.12 -6.37
CA ASN A 35 18.81 -9.06 -5.48
C ASN A 35 18.40 -9.13 -3.99
N PRO A 36 19.16 -9.77 -3.09
CA PRO A 36 18.91 -9.73 -1.65
C PRO A 36 18.82 -8.33 -1.04
N ALA A 37 19.47 -7.34 -1.66
CA ALA A 37 19.32 -5.94 -1.28
C ALA A 37 17.89 -5.41 -1.51
N MET A 38 17.22 -5.87 -2.58
CA MET A 38 15.82 -5.54 -2.86
C MET A 38 14.91 -6.16 -1.80
N GLU A 39 15.09 -7.45 -1.49
CA GLU A 39 14.35 -8.13 -0.42
C GLU A 39 14.49 -7.37 0.91
N SER A 40 15.72 -7.01 1.29
CA SER A 40 15.98 -6.23 2.51
C SER A 40 15.30 -4.87 2.50
N LYS A 41 15.19 -4.24 1.33
CA LYS A 41 14.52 -2.94 1.16
C LYS A 41 13.01 -3.07 1.27
N LEU A 42 12.43 -4.09 0.64
CA LEU A 42 11.00 -4.38 0.72
C LEU A 42 10.61 -4.69 2.17
N LEU A 43 11.37 -5.53 2.87
CA LEU A 43 11.15 -5.79 4.30
C LEU A 43 11.18 -4.51 5.16
N GLN A 44 12.06 -3.56 4.85
CA GLN A 44 12.05 -2.26 5.52
C GLN A 44 10.73 -1.49 5.26
N MET A 45 10.20 -1.56 4.03
CA MET A 45 8.91 -0.95 3.70
C MET A 45 7.75 -1.69 4.36
N ASN A 46 7.81 -3.03 4.49
CA ASN A 46 6.83 -3.79 5.28
C ASN A 46 6.74 -3.26 6.70
N THR A 47 7.88 -3.11 7.38
CA THR A 47 7.90 -2.58 8.76
C THR A 47 7.28 -1.18 8.85
N VAL A 48 7.53 -0.31 7.87
CA VAL A 48 6.90 1.02 7.83
C VAL A 48 5.38 0.92 7.68
N LEU A 49 4.89 0.05 6.81
CA LEU A 49 3.46 -0.12 6.59
C LEU A 49 2.74 -0.76 7.78
N GLU A 50 3.36 -1.76 8.40
CA GLU A 50 2.89 -2.35 9.66
C GLU A 50 2.79 -1.30 10.76
N ASP A 51 3.84 -0.48 10.94
CA ASP A 51 3.85 0.62 11.89
C ASP A 51 2.71 1.60 11.62
N LEU A 52 2.47 1.99 10.36
CA LEU A 52 1.37 2.90 10.00
C LEU A 52 0.00 2.30 10.32
N VAL A 53 -0.25 1.05 9.93
CA VAL A 53 -1.53 0.37 10.21
C VAL A 53 -1.75 0.26 11.72
N ASN A 54 -0.70 -0.07 12.48
CA ASN A 54 -0.75 -0.13 13.94
C ASN A 54 -1.05 1.23 14.56
N GLU A 55 -0.44 2.31 14.09
CA GLU A 55 -0.71 3.67 14.59
C GLU A 55 -2.15 4.10 14.29
N ILE A 56 -2.63 3.90 13.06
CA ILE A 56 -4.01 4.21 12.67
C ILE A 56 -5.02 3.44 13.55
N THR A 57 -4.77 2.15 13.76
CA THR A 57 -5.64 1.29 14.57
C THR A 57 -5.60 1.67 16.06
N SER A 58 -4.39 1.79 16.64
CA SER A 58 -4.22 2.01 18.08
C SER A 58 -4.65 3.40 18.54
N ARG A 59 -4.69 4.37 17.64
CA ARG A 59 -5.14 5.75 17.91
C ARG A 59 -6.61 6.00 17.53
N ASP A 60 -7.35 4.96 17.15
CA ASP A 60 -8.77 5.03 16.80
C ASP A 60 -9.06 6.04 15.66
N MET A 61 -8.18 6.10 14.66
CA MET A 61 -8.28 7.00 13.50
C MET A 61 -9.30 6.47 12.48
N THR A 62 -10.55 6.33 12.92
CA THR A 62 -11.64 5.62 12.23
C THR A 62 -12.17 6.31 10.97
N ASP A 63 -11.81 7.58 10.78
CA ASP A 63 -12.09 8.41 9.60
C ASP A 63 -10.92 8.48 8.61
N THR A 64 -9.82 7.76 8.87
CA THR A 64 -8.62 7.75 8.04
C THR A 64 -8.59 6.54 7.11
N VAL A 65 -8.19 6.77 5.85
CA VAL A 65 -7.90 5.71 4.87
C VAL A 65 -6.43 5.83 4.45
N LEU A 66 -5.70 4.72 4.55
CA LEU A 66 -4.33 4.61 4.08
C LEU A 66 -4.31 4.05 2.66
N PHE A 67 -3.74 4.81 1.74
CA PHE A 67 -3.41 4.38 0.38
C PHE A 67 -1.90 4.21 0.26
N VAL A 68 -1.48 3.07 -0.31
CA VAL A 68 -0.09 2.78 -0.63
C VAL A 68 -0.05 2.26 -2.05
N PHE A 69 0.72 2.90 -2.91
CA PHE A 69 0.80 2.50 -4.30
C PHE A 69 2.17 2.82 -4.88
N GLY A 70 2.60 2.01 -5.85
CA GLY A 70 3.72 2.32 -6.71
C GLY A 70 3.29 3.30 -7.82
N ASP A 71 4.22 4.10 -8.31
CA ASP A 71 4.04 4.98 -9.46
C ASP A 71 4.47 4.32 -10.78
N HIS A 72 5.36 3.35 -10.72
CA HIS A 72 5.77 2.49 -11.83
C HIS A 72 6.19 1.11 -11.33
N GLY A 73 6.34 0.17 -12.26
CA GLY A 73 7.05 -1.09 -12.02
C GLY A 73 8.48 -1.02 -12.55
N MET A 74 9.13 -2.17 -12.68
CA MET A 74 10.53 -2.23 -13.12
C MET A 74 10.83 -3.57 -13.80
N THR A 75 11.71 -3.53 -14.79
CA THR A 75 12.25 -4.72 -15.48
C THR A 75 13.26 -5.48 -14.61
N ASP A 76 13.57 -6.72 -15.01
CA ASP A 76 14.56 -7.59 -14.35
C ASP A 76 15.98 -7.00 -14.27
N ASP A 77 16.35 -6.09 -15.18
CA ASP A 77 17.65 -5.41 -15.16
C ASP A 77 17.63 -4.07 -14.40
N GLY A 78 16.49 -3.74 -13.81
CA GLY A 78 16.32 -2.57 -12.97
C GLY A 78 15.93 -1.31 -13.74
N ASN A 79 15.54 -1.38 -15.01
CA ASN A 79 15.05 -0.23 -15.76
C ASN A 79 13.55 -0.01 -15.59
N HIS A 80 13.15 1.25 -15.72
CA HIS A 80 11.77 1.68 -15.87
C HIS A 80 11.68 2.87 -16.83
N GLY A 81 10.50 3.12 -17.39
CA GLY A 81 10.33 4.04 -18.53
C GLY A 81 9.03 3.82 -19.30
N GLY A 82 8.34 2.70 -19.03
CA GLY A 82 6.99 2.42 -19.52
C GLY A 82 6.96 1.76 -20.90
N ALA A 83 8.06 1.13 -21.32
CA ALA A 83 8.16 0.44 -22.60
C ALA A 83 7.65 -1.02 -22.54
N SER A 84 7.62 -1.62 -21.34
CA SER A 84 7.11 -2.97 -21.10
C SER A 84 5.95 -3.01 -20.10
N GLU A 85 5.24 -4.15 -20.04
CA GLU A 85 4.20 -4.40 -19.05
C GLU A 85 4.76 -4.34 -17.61
N ASP A 86 5.98 -4.86 -17.41
CA ASP A 86 6.66 -4.86 -16.11
C ASP A 86 6.95 -3.43 -15.64
N GLU A 87 7.20 -2.48 -16.54
CA GLU A 87 7.49 -1.07 -16.19
C GLU A 87 6.23 -0.26 -15.86
N VAL A 88 5.06 -0.69 -16.32
CA VAL A 88 3.78 0.03 -16.09
C VAL A 88 2.91 -0.62 -15.01
N GLY A 89 3.18 -1.88 -14.66
CA GLY A 89 2.49 -2.57 -13.58
C GLY A 89 2.99 -2.07 -12.22
N ALA A 90 2.09 -1.50 -11.42
CA ALA A 90 2.40 -1.07 -10.06
C ALA A 90 1.29 -1.53 -9.10
N ALA A 91 1.66 -1.83 -7.85
CA ALA A 91 0.68 -2.25 -6.86
C ALA A 91 -0.13 -1.10 -6.25
N LEU A 92 -1.31 -1.47 -5.76
CA LEU A 92 -2.16 -0.66 -4.91
C LEU A 92 -2.60 -1.48 -3.70
N PHE A 93 -2.34 -0.94 -2.52
CA PHE A 93 -2.85 -1.40 -1.25
C PHE A 93 -3.68 -0.29 -0.61
N VAL A 94 -4.85 -0.67 -0.09
CA VAL A 94 -5.76 0.25 0.60
C VAL A 94 -6.17 -0.37 1.92
N TYR A 95 -6.00 0.40 2.99
CA TYR A 95 -6.41 0.03 4.34
C TYR A 95 -7.34 1.10 4.92
N SER A 96 -8.41 0.66 5.56
CA SER A 96 -9.34 1.53 6.27
C SER A 96 -9.86 0.79 7.51
N PRO A 97 -9.83 1.39 8.71
CA PRO A 97 -10.43 0.79 9.90
C PRO A 97 -11.93 0.54 9.74
N ASN A 98 -12.61 1.38 8.95
CA ASN A 98 -14.04 1.28 8.66
C ASN A 98 -14.30 0.93 7.18
N PRO A 99 -15.46 0.32 6.85
CA PRO A 99 -15.83 0.10 5.46
C PRO A 99 -15.95 1.41 4.67
N ILE A 100 -15.16 1.54 3.61
CA ILE A 100 -15.08 2.75 2.75
C ILE A 100 -16.43 3.06 2.08
N LEU A 101 -17.27 2.04 1.84
CA LEU A 101 -18.53 2.16 1.07
C LEU A 101 -19.79 1.94 1.90
N SER A 102 -19.76 2.21 3.21
CA SER A 102 -20.89 1.97 4.12
C SER A 102 -22.16 2.78 3.77
N ASN A 103 -22.03 3.90 3.07
CA ASN A 103 -23.13 4.83 2.74
C ASN A 103 -23.51 4.87 1.25
N ILE A 104 -23.16 3.85 0.44
CA ILE A 104 -23.83 3.72 -0.86
C ILE A 104 -25.24 3.24 -0.59
N GLU A 105 -26.19 4.16 -0.46
CA GLU A 105 -27.61 3.82 -0.54
C GLU A 105 -27.82 3.02 -1.82
N SER A 106 -28.29 1.79 -1.65
CA SER A 106 -28.65 0.93 -2.77
C SER A 106 -29.71 1.66 -3.58
N THR A 107 -29.31 2.20 -4.73
CA THR A 107 -30.23 2.62 -5.76
C THR A 107 -31.09 1.39 -6.10
N PRO A 108 -32.43 1.50 -6.19
CA PRO A 108 -33.29 0.36 -6.52
C PRO A 108 -32.98 -0.13 -7.94
N GLY A 109 -32.02 -1.06 -8.06
CA GLY A 109 -31.41 -1.42 -9.34
C GLY A 109 -30.33 -2.49 -9.21
N THR A 110 -30.60 -3.54 -8.42
CA THR A 110 -30.00 -4.87 -8.42
C THR A 110 -28.60 -5.04 -9.06
N ILE A 111 -27.55 -5.05 -8.22
CA ILE A 111 -26.40 -5.94 -8.44
C ILE A 111 -26.42 -6.95 -7.29
N LYS A 112 -26.75 -8.22 -7.61
CA LYS A 112 -26.65 -9.31 -6.62
C LYS A 112 -25.17 -9.53 -6.32
N LYS A 113 -24.72 -9.20 -5.11
CA LYS A 113 -23.42 -9.65 -4.60
C LYS A 113 -23.39 -11.18 -4.66
N LYS A 114 -22.56 -11.75 -5.56
CA LYS A 114 -22.24 -13.18 -5.49
C LYS A 114 -21.31 -13.37 -4.31
N LYS A 115 -21.78 -14.05 -3.27
CA LYS A 115 -20.95 -14.50 -2.16
C LYS A 115 -19.97 -15.54 -2.71
N ALA A 116 -18.68 -15.21 -2.78
CA ALA A 116 -17.66 -16.23 -2.96
C ALA A 116 -17.68 -17.14 -1.72
N PRO A 117 -17.72 -18.47 -1.88
CA PRO A 117 -17.81 -19.36 -0.73
C PRO A 117 -16.47 -19.38 0.01
N GLY A 118 -16.46 -18.96 1.28
CA GLY A 118 -15.53 -19.49 2.28
C GLY A 118 -14.34 -18.64 2.75
N LYS A 119 -14.31 -17.32 2.56
CA LYS A 119 -13.30 -16.48 3.23
C LYS A 119 -13.96 -15.41 4.11
N SER A 120 -13.51 -15.28 5.35
CA SER A 120 -13.86 -14.17 6.23
C SER A 120 -13.40 -12.87 5.59
N GLU A 121 -14.31 -11.90 5.48
CA GLU A 121 -14.10 -10.64 4.74
C GLU A 121 -13.09 -9.68 5.42
N ASN A 122 -12.47 -10.08 6.55
CA ASN A 122 -11.62 -9.23 7.38
C ASN A 122 -10.17 -9.71 7.50
N GLU A 123 -9.74 -10.72 6.75
CA GLU A 123 -8.35 -11.21 6.81
C GLU A 123 -7.54 -10.56 5.69
N ILE A 124 -7.03 -9.36 5.97
CA ILE A 124 -6.01 -8.72 5.14
C ILE A 124 -4.70 -9.48 5.42
N HIS A 125 -4.29 -10.35 4.49
CA HIS A 125 -2.93 -10.88 4.48
C HIS A 125 -1.99 -9.74 4.07
N LEU A 126 -1.59 -8.93 5.06
CA LEU A 126 -0.71 -7.77 4.88
C LEU A 126 0.59 -8.15 4.12
N GLU A 127 1.05 -9.39 4.32
CA GLU A 127 2.18 -10.02 3.62
C GLU A 127 2.05 -10.01 2.08
N GLU A 128 0.85 -10.28 1.53
CA GLU A 128 0.64 -10.41 0.08
C GLU A 128 0.55 -9.06 -0.63
N ALA A 129 -0.02 -8.04 0.03
CA ALA A 129 -0.18 -6.72 -0.56
C ALA A 129 1.14 -5.95 -0.67
N ILE A 130 2.09 -6.24 0.22
CA ILE A 130 3.35 -5.50 0.30
C ILE A 130 4.41 -6.10 -0.63
N ALA A 131 4.38 -7.42 -0.85
CA ALA A 131 5.24 -8.07 -1.85
C ALA A 131 5.01 -7.56 -3.29
N LEU A 132 3.86 -6.92 -3.54
CA LEU A 132 3.50 -6.37 -4.85
C LEU A 132 4.00 -4.93 -5.06
N LEU A 133 4.51 -4.23 -4.03
CA LEU A 133 5.04 -2.86 -4.16
C LEU A 133 6.44 -2.79 -4.79
N GLN A 134 6.79 -3.78 -5.62
CA GLN A 134 7.89 -3.68 -6.58
C GLN A 134 7.51 -2.77 -7.74
#